data_AF-A0A952GF41-F1
#
_entry.id   AF-A0A952GF41-F1
#
_cell.length_a   1.000
_cell.length_b   1.000
_cell.length_c   1.000
_cell.angle_alpha   90.00
_cell.angle_beta   90.00
_cell.angle_gamma   90.00
#
_symmetry.space_group_name_H-M   'P 1'
#
loop_
_entity.id
_entity.type
_entity.pdbx_description
1 polymer ?
#
loop_
_entity_poly.entity_id
_entity_poly.type
_entity_poly.pdbx_seq_one_letter_code
_entity_poly.pdbx_strand_id
1 'polypeptide(L)'
;MRLVEPEVRDWDFPRPVAGIVVLLEHARTSGLEADILLAGTGLRASVLGDPDREVTAAQELRVIRNLLRHGGASARSGAVLGRRYRLSTFGVAGYALVSSRTLLDAINFGLRHLDLTFTFSIP
;
A
#
# COMPACT_ATOMS: atom_id res chain seq x y z
N MET A 1 7.05 0.90 31.71
CA MET A 1 7.14 0.55 30.28
C MET A 1 7.37 1.84 29.51
N ARG A 2 8.60 2.11 29.03
CA ARG A 2 8.84 3.27 28.15
C ARG A 2 8.30 2.91 26.78
N LEU A 3 7.33 3.68 26.29
CA LEU A 3 6.93 3.59 24.89
C LEU A 3 8.10 4.11 24.05
N VAL A 4 8.46 3.38 23.00
CA VAL A 4 9.44 3.82 22.00
C VAL A 4 8.88 5.08 21.34
N GLU A 5 9.73 6.07 21.04
CA GLU A 5 9.25 7.23 20.28
C GLU A 5 8.83 6.76 18.87
N PRO A 6 7.64 7.18 18.39
CA PRO A 6 7.19 6.77 17.06
C PRO A 6 8.14 7.35 16.02
N GLU A 7 8.68 6.46 15.19
CA GLU A 7 9.60 6.80 14.11
C GLU A 7 8.92 7.66 13.03
N VAL A 8 7.59 7.54 12.92
CA VAL A 8 6.73 8.27 12.00
C VAL A 8 5.99 9.40 12.73
N ARG A 9 6.25 10.66 12.36
CA ARG A 9 5.64 11.86 12.96
C ARG A 9 4.51 12.47 12.13
N ASP A 10 4.50 12.17 10.83
CA ASP A 10 3.48 12.58 9.87
C ASP A 10 3.38 11.55 8.73
N TRP A 11 2.51 11.81 7.75
CA TRP A 11 2.30 10.91 6.61
C TRP A 11 3.01 11.38 5.34
N ASP A 12 4.00 12.26 5.43
CA ASP A 12 4.70 12.80 4.24
C ASP A 12 5.92 11.99 3.83
N PHE A 13 6.20 10.87 4.51
CA PHE A 13 7.28 9.98 4.15
C PHE A 13 7.04 9.25 2.80
N PRO A 14 8.12 8.98 2.04
CA PRO A 14 8.02 8.36 0.72
C PRO A 14 7.61 6.89 0.81
N ARG A 15 6.85 6.45 -0.19
CA ARG A 15 6.39 5.07 -0.39
C ARG A 15 6.39 4.73 -1.88
N PRO A 16 6.61 3.45 -2.25
CA PRO A 16 6.46 3.01 -3.62
C PRO A 16 5.02 3.22 -4.10
N VAL A 17 4.86 3.70 -5.33
CA VAL A 17 3.55 3.91 -5.98
C VAL A 17 2.70 2.65 -6.10
N ALA A 18 3.32 1.47 -6.00
CA ALA A 18 2.68 0.17 -6.15
C ALA A 18 1.43 -0.03 -5.28
N GLY A 19 1.38 0.55 -4.08
CA GLY A 19 0.19 0.49 -3.21
C GLY A 19 -1.02 1.20 -3.82
N ILE A 20 -0.80 2.39 -4.39
CA ILE A 20 -1.83 3.14 -5.15
C ILE A 20 -2.25 2.37 -6.40
N VAL A 21 -1.30 1.75 -7.12
CA VAL A 21 -1.62 0.93 -8.31
C VAL A 21 -2.59 -0.20 -7.94
N VAL A 22 -2.32 -0.94 -6.87
CA VAL A 22 -3.20 -2.03 -6.40
C VAL A 22 -4.60 -1.51 -6.03
N LEU A 23 -4.69 -0.34 -5.39
CA LEU A 23 -5.97 0.31 -5.05
C LEU A 23 -6.78 0.69 -6.30
N LEU A 24 -6.12 1.28 -7.30
CA LEU A 24 -6.75 1.69 -8.56
C LEU A 24 -7.24 0.47 -9.36
N GLU A 25 -6.42 -0.57 -9.46
CA GLU A 25 -6.82 -1.82 -10.13
C GLU A 25 -7.98 -2.52 -9.43
N HIS A 26 -8.01 -2.50 -8.09
CA HIS A 26 -9.13 -3.03 -7.31
C HIS A 26 -10.41 -2.24 -7.54
N ALA A 27 -10.33 -0.91 -7.48
CA ALA A 27 -11.46 -0.01 -7.70
C ALA A 27 -12.06 -0.15 -9.11
N ARG A 28 -11.21 -0.30 -10.14
CA ARG A 28 -11.63 -0.51 -11.52
C ARG A 28 -12.51 -1.75 -11.69
N THR A 29 -12.23 -2.83 -10.94
CA THR A 29 -13.08 -4.04 -10.98
C THR A 29 -14.47 -3.84 -10.36
N SER A 30 -14.68 -2.72 -9.67
CA SER A 30 -15.98 -2.29 -9.14
C SER A 30 -16.58 -1.11 -9.92
N GLY A 31 -16.03 -0.75 -11.08
CA GLY A 31 -16.52 0.33 -11.94
C GLY A 31 -16.17 1.75 -11.48
N LEU A 32 -15.19 1.92 -10.58
CA LEU A 32 -14.72 3.24 -10.16
C LEU A 32 -13.58 3.72 -11.05
N GLU A 33 -13.73 4.95 -11.53
CA GLU A 33 -12.72 5.65 -12.31
C GLU A 33 -11.53 6.10 -11.45
N ALA A 34 -10.34 6.10 -12.03
CA ALA A 34 -9.10 6.46 -11.34
C ALA A 34 -9.12 7.89 -10.81
N ASP A 35 -9.70 8.83 -11.55
CA ASP A 35 -9.77 10.25 -11.17
C ASP A 35 -10.58 10.48 -9.88
N ILE A 36 -11.59 9.65 -9.63
CA ILE A 36 -12.36 9.68 -8.37
C ILE A 36 -11.45 9.30 -7.20
N LEU A 37 -10.62 8.28 -7.38
CA LEU A 37 -9.70 7.80 -6.36
C LEU A 37 -8.53 8.77 -6.13
N LEU A 38 -8.03 9.41 -7.18
CA LEU A 38 -6.91 10.35 -7.12
C LEU A 38 -7.32 11.77 -6.68
N ALA A 39 -8.62 12.05 -6.51
CA ALA A 39 -9.12 13.36 -6.13
C ALA A 39 -8.48 13.90 -4.82
N GLY A 40 -7.80 15.05 -4.93
CA GLY A 40 -7.13 15.73 -3.83
C GLY A 40 -5.80 15.11 -3.40
N THR A 41 -5.22 14.21 -4.20
CA THR A 41 -3.86 13.67 -3.99
C THR A 41 -2.77 14.50 -4.66
N GLY A 42 -3.13 15.33 -5.66
CA GLY A 42 -2.18 15.97 -6.56
C GLY A 42 -1.59 15.04 -7.62
N LEU A 43 -1.99 13.76 -7.65
CA LEU A 43 -1.57 12.77 -8.64
C LEU A 43 -2.54 12.75 -9.83
N ARG A 44 -2.03 12.31 -10.98
CA ARG A 44 -2.81 12.03 -12.20
C ARG A 44 -2.66 10.56 -12.55
N ALA A 45 -3.60 10.00 -13.33
CA ALA A 45 -3.58 8.61 -13.76
C ALA A 45 -2.28 8.14 -14.45
N SER A 46 -1.46 9.08 -14.97
CA SER A 46 -0.11 8.80 -15.47
C SER A 46 0.83 8.16 -14.45
N VAL A 47 0.50 8.26 -13.15
CA VAL A 47 1.11 7.53 -12.03
C VAL A 47 1.21 6.02 -12.26
N LEU A 48 0.31 5.44 -13.07
CA LEU A 48 0.33 4.02 -13.43
C LEU A 48 1.46 3.64 -14.41
N GLY A 49 2.06 4.62 -15.09
CA GLY A 49 3.05 4.38 -16.15
C GLY A 49 4.49 4.31 -15.66
N ASP A 50 4.75 4.63 -14.39
CA ASP A 50 6.09 4.70 -13.82
C ASP A 50 6.15 3.88 -12.52
N PRO A 51 6.61 2.62 -12.57
CA PRO A 51 6.60 1.71 -11.42
C PRO A 51 7.62 2.10 -10.33
N ASP A 52 8.65 2.89 -10.68
CA ASP A 52 9.70 3.31 -9.75
C ASP A 52 9.37 4.64 -9.06
N ARG A 53 8.20 5.21 -9.35
CA ARG A 53 7.74 6.46 -8.76
C ARG A 53 7.49 6.33 -7.27
N GLU A 54 7.90 7.36 -6.53
CA GLU A 54 7.53 7.54 -5.13
C GLU A 54 6.31 8.46 -4.98
N VAL A 55 5.52 8.16 -3.95
CA VAL A 55 4.37 8.95 -3.48
C VAL A 55 4.45 9.09 -1.97
N THR A 56 3.70 10.01 -1.37
CA THR A 56 3.64 10.10 0.09
C THR A 56 2.63 9.12 0.68
N ALA A 57 2.86 8.70 1.92
CA ALA A 57 1.89 7.93 2.69
C ALA A 57 0.53 8.64 2.79
N ALA A 58 0.53 9.97 2.86
CA ALA A 58 -0.65 10.82 2.87
C ALA A 58 -1.46 10.70 1.57
N GLN A 59 -0.78 10.63 0.41
CA GLN A 59 -1.42 10.42 -0.88
C GLN A 59 -2.08 9.04 -0.96
N GLU A 60 -1.39 7.97 -0.55
CA GLU A 60 -1.95 6.62 -0.51
C GLU A 60 -3.17 6.54 0.44
N LEU A 61 -3.07 7.12 1.65
CA LEU A 61 -4.21 7.21 2.56
C LEU A 61 -5.37 8.01 1.98
N ARG A 62 -5.10 9.07 1.21
CA ARG A 62 -6.16 9.84 0.54
C ARG A 62 -6.88 8.98 -0.51
N VAL A 63 -6.15 8.16 -1.27
CA VAL A 63 -6.74 7.18 -2.20
C VAL A 63 -7.62 6.17 -1.45
N ILE A 64 -7.14 5.61 -0.34
CA ILE A 64 -7.92 4.70 0.51
C ILE A 64 -9.20 5.37 1.00
N ARG A 65 -9.13 6.62 1.48
CA ARG A 65 -10.31 7.38 1.92
C ARG A 65 -11.31 7.60 0.79
N ASN A 66 -10.84 7.89 -0.42
CA ASN A 66 -11.70 8.06 -1.59
C ASN A 66 -12.35 6.73 -2.00
N LEU A 67 -11.60 5.63 -1.98
CA LEU A 67 -12.15 4.27 -2.19
C LEU A 67 -13.25 3.94 -1.16
N LEU A 68 -13.03 4.27 0.13
CA LEU A 68 -14.02 4.05 1.19
C LEU A 68 -15.27 4.93 1.04
N ARG A 69 -15.13 6.14 0.49
CA ARG A 69 -16.23 7.07 0.27
C ARG A 69 -17.11 6.68 -0.92
N HIS A 70 -16.49 6.25 -2.01
CA HIS A 70 -17.16 6.05 -3.30
C HIS A 70 -17.39 4.58 -3.66
N GLY A 71 -16.69 3.64 -2.99
CA GLY A 71 -16.78 2.21 -3.26
C GLY A 71 -18.01 1.53 -2.64
N GLY A 72 -18.53 0.54 -3.37
CA GLY A 72 -19.50 -0.41 -2.84
C GLY A 72 -18.92 -1.35 -1.78
N ALA A 73 -19.75 -2.20 -1.17
CA ALA A 73 -19.32 -3.09 -0.07
C ALA A 73 -18.12 -3.98 -0.44
N SER A 74 -18.10 -4.55 -1.65
CA SER A 74 -16.98 -5.37 -2.15
C SER A 74 -15.69 -4.55 -2.29
N ALA A 75 -15.78 -3.36 -2.88
CA ALA A 75 -14.64 -2.46 -3.08
C ALA A 75 -14.00 -2.02 -1.76
N ARG A 76 -14.83 -1.84 -0.71
CA ARG A 76 -14.40 -1.44 0.63
C ARG A 76 -13.86 -2.59 1.48
N SER A 77 -13.96 -3.83 1.01
CA SER A 77 -13.47 -5.00 1.75
C SER A 77 -11.96 -5.08 1.67
N GLY A 78 -11.30 -4.80 2.80
CA GLY A 78 -9.85 -4.98 2.96
C GLY A 78 -9.40 -6.41 2.70
N ALA A 79 -10.23 -7.42 3.01
CA ALA A 79 -9.91 -8.82 2.72
C ALA A 79 -9.91 -9.11 1.21
N VAL A 80 -10.84 -8.53 0.45
CA VAL A 80 -10.89 -8.69 -1.03
C VAL A 80 -9.72 -7.95 -1.66
N LEU A 81 -9.45 -6.72 -1.23
CA LEU A 81 -8.30 -5.92 -1.68
C LEU A 81 -6.98 -6.60 -1.34
N GLY A 82 -6.82 -7.12 -0.12
CA GLY A 82 -5.60 -7.78 0.36
C GLY A 82 -5.17 -8.95 -0.52
N ARG A 83 -6.12 -9.67 -1.12
CA ARG A 83 -5.83 -10.78 -2.07
C ARG A 83 -5.23 -10.30 -3.41
N ARG A 84 -5.25 -9.00 -3.70
CA ARG A 84 -4.61 -8.41 -4.89
C ARG A 84 -3.12 -8.11 -4.65
N TYR A 85 -2.69 -7.99 -3.38
CA TYR A 85 -1.27 -7.84 -3.06
C TYR A 85 -0.54 -9.14 -3.37
N ARG A 86 0.45 -9.06 -4.26
CA ARG A 86 1.36 -10.17 -4.58
C ARG A 86 2.68 -9.92 -3.88
N LEU A 87 3.50 -10.96 -3.69
CA LEU A 87 4.87 -10.76 -3.19
C LEU A 87 5.66 -9.79 -4.09
N SER A 88 5.42 -9.83 -5.41
CA SER A 88 6.04 -8.88 -6.34
C SER A 88 5.68 -7.41 -6.06
N THR A 89 4.54 -7.12 -5.42
CA THR A 89 4.14 -5.76 -5.01
C THR A 89 5.09 -5.19 -3.94
N PHE A 90 5.73 -6.06 -3.16
CA PHE A 90 6.69 -5.69 -2.11
C PHE A 90 8.14 -5.56 -2.62
N GLY A 91 8.36 -5.66 -3.93
CA GLY A 91 9.68 -5.53 -4.55
C GLY A 91 10.73 -6.46 -3.91
N VAL A 92 11.87 -5.88 -3.50
CA VAL A 92 12.98 -6.61 -2.88
C VAL A 92 12.57 -7.30 -1.57
N ALA A 93 11.70 -6.69 -0.76
CA ALA A 93 11.19 -7.33 0.45
C ALA A 93 10.36 -8.58 0.11
N GLY A 94 9.58 -8.53 -0.96
CA GLY A 94 8.85 -9.69 -1.48
C GLY A 94 9.76 -10.81 -1.98
N TYR A 95 10.86 -10.45 -2.63
CA TYR A 95 11.88 -11.41 -3.04
C TYR A 95 12.53 -12.09 -1.83
N ALA A 96 12.93 -11.30 -0.81
CA ALA A 96 13.52 -11.84 0.43
C ALA A 96 12.57 -12.82 1.14
N LEU A 97 11.26 -12.54 1.15
CA LEU A 97 10.25 -13.46 1.67
C LEU A 97 10.20 -14.78 0.87
N VAL A 98 10.17 -14.72 -0.47
CA VAL A 98 10.05 -15.92 -1.30
C VAL A 98 11.34 -16.74 -1.38
N SER A 99 12.49 -16.10 -1.23
CA SER A 99 13.81 -16.74 -1.24
C SER A 99 14.26 -17.18 0.15
N SER A 100 13.45 -16.96 1.19
CA SER A 100 13.74 -17.40 2.55
C SER A 100 13.82 -18.92 2.63
N ARG A 101 14.83 -19.43 3.35
CA ARG A 101 15.06 -20.87 3.47
C ARG A 101 13.95 -21.60 4.21
N THR A 102 13.32 -20.94 5.17
CA THR A 102 12.23 -21.49 5.98
C THR A 102 11.11 -20.45 6.18
N LEU A 103 9.92 -20.92 6.54
CA LEU A 103 8.81 -20.05 6.92
C LEU A 103 9.18 -19.16 8.12
N LEU A 104 9.95 -19.68 9.07
CA LEU A 104 10.40 -18.92 10.23
C LEU A 104 11.33 -17.77 9.80
N ASP A 105 12.22 -18.00 8.84
CA ASP A 105 13.08 -16.94 8.29
C ASP A 105 12.25 -15.84 7.62
N ALA A 106 11.24 -16.23 6.85
CA ALA A 106 10.33 -15.28 6.20
C ALA A 106 9.53 -14.45 7.22
N ILE A 107 8.97 -15.10 8.26
CA ILE A 107 8.25 -14.42 9.34
C ILE A 107 9.19 -13.45 10.08
N ASN A 108 10.39 -13.89 10.43
CA ASN A 108 11.39 -13.08 11.11
C ASN A 108 11.83 -11.88 10.27
N PHE A 109 11.98 -12.06 8.95
CA PHE A 109 12.26 -10.96 8.04
C PHE A 109 11.11 -9.97 8.00
N GLY A 110 9.87 -10.45 7.82
CA GLY A 110 8.68 -9.61 7.74
C GLY A 110 8.44 -8.78 9.01
N LEU A 111 8.60 -9.38 10.19
CA LEU A 111 8.43 -8.67 11.47
C LEU A 111 9.51 -7.61 11.71
N ARG A 112 10.73 -7.82 11.22
CA ARG A 112 11.83 -6.84 11.34
C ARG A 112 11.74 -5.69 10.34
N HIS A 113 11.08 -5.89 9.21
CA HIS A 113 11.02 -4.94 8.11
C HIS A 113 9.57 -4.61 7.72
N LEU A 114 8.71 -4.42 8.73
CA LEU A 114 7.30 -4.07 8.52
C LEU A 114 7.15 -2.73 7.81
N ASP A 115 8.11 -1.82 7.99
CA ASP A 115 8.25 -0.54 7.31
C ASP A 115 8.39 -0.67 5.77
N LEU A 116 8.95 -1.78 5.28
CA LEU A 116 9.01 -2.09 3.83
C LEU A 116 7.68 -2.59 3.25
N THR A 117 6.61 -2.66 4.06
CA THR A 117 5.28 -3.13 3.64
C THR A 117 4.29 -1.97 3.53
N PHE A 118 3.08 -2.26 3.05
CA PHE A 118 1.96 -1.31 2.96
C PHE A 118 1.20 -1.09 4.27
N THR A 119 1.82 -1.41 5.41
CA THR A 119 1.21 -1.18 6.72
C THR A 119 1.28 0.28 7.14
N PHE A 120 0.21 0.76 7.76
CA PHE A 120 0.15 2.06 8.46
C PHE A 120 0.20 1.88 9.98
N SER A 121 0.27 0.63 10.46
CA SER A 121 0.40 0.28 11.88
C SER A 121 1.87 -0.06 12.19
N ILE A 122 2.76 0.89 11.96
CA ILE A 122 4.18 0.78 12.31
C ILE A 122 4.29 1.09 13.82
N PRO A 123 5.01 0.26 14.60
CA PRO A 123 5.17 0.46 16.05
C PRO A 123 5.94 1.73 16.43
#